data_AF-A0A1U8K223-F1
#
_entry.id   AF-A0A1U8K223-F1
#
_cell.length_a   1.000
_cell.length_b   1.000
_cell.length_c   1.000
_cell.angle_alpha   90.00
_cell.angle_beta   90.00
_cell.angle_gamma   90.00
#
_symmetry.space_group_name_H-M   'P 1'
#
loop_
_entity.id
_entity.type
_entity.pdbx_description
1 polymer ?
#
loop_
_entity_poly.entity_id
_entity_poly.type
_entity_poly.pdbx_seq_one_letter_code
_entity_poly.pdbx_strand_id
1 'polypeptide(L)' 'MKDAGATNPRVQRKQMGYEEKTIAVHEEMKRMNQLPATSSYVTHYMRVLNKILQLLSIQITALQEGELELLFARLSL' A
#
# COMPACT_ATOMS: atom_id res chain seq x y z
N MET A 1 1.21 23.38 -23.47
CA MET A 1 1.06 22.56 -22.24
C MET A 1 0.49 21.22 -22.58
N LYS A 2 1.17 20.14 -22.19
CA LYS A 2 0.65 18.81 -21.79
C LYS A 2 1.83 17.84 -21.81
N ASP A 3 2.70 17.96 -20.81
CA ASP A 3 3.60 16.86 -20.47
C ASP A 3 2.79 15.94 -19.56
N ALA A 4 2.27 14.86 -20.14
CA ALA A 4 1.67 13.76 -19.40
C ALA A 4 2.82 12.96 -18.78
N GLY A 5 3.43 13.52 -17.75
CA GLY A 5 4.35 12.80 -16.88
C GLY A 5 3.58 11.70 -16.19
N ALA A 6 3.58 10.50 -16.76
CA ALA A 6 3.23 9.28 -16.07
C ALA A 6 4.26 9.11 -14.95
N THR A 7 4.00 9.74 -13.81
CA THR A 7 4.80 9.61 -12.60
C THR A 7 4.79 8.14 -12.24
N ASN A 8 5.92 7.48 -12.45
CA ASN A 8 6.14 6.11 -12.02
C ASN A 8 5.72 6.05 -10.54
N PRO A 9 4.67 5.30 -10.19
CA PRO A 9 4.12 5.36 -8.85
C PRO A 9 5.18 4.90 -7.82
N ARG A 10 6.19 4.12 -8.25
CA ARG A 10 7.36 3.74 -7.46
C ARG A 10 8.21 4.91 -6.96
N VAL A 11 8.26 6.04 -7.68
CA VAL A 11 9.12 7.20 -7.36
C VAL A 11 8.43 8.16 -6.40
N GLN A 12 7.11 8.34 -6.50
CA GLN A 12 6.35 9.13 -5.52
C GLN A 12 6.35 8.48 -4.12
N ARG A 13 6.43 7.14 -4.04
CA ARG A 13 6.35 6.37 -2.78
C ARG A 13 7.54 6.49 -1.85
N LYS A 14 8.75 6.63 -2.39
CA LYS A 14 9.96 6.83 -1.57
C LYS A 14 9.94 8.17 -0.83
N GLN A 15 9.07 9.10 -1.22
CA GLN A 15 8.95 10.42 -0.62
C GLN A 15 7.66 10.61 0.21
N MET A 16 6.78 9.61 0.27
CA MET A 16 5.53 9.71 1.04
C MET A 16 5.76 9.59 2.54
N GLY A 17 5.19 10.52 3.30
CA GLY A 17 5.17 10.49 4.75
C GLY A 17 4.35 9.32 5.30
N TYR A 18 4.51 9.04 6.59
CA TYR A 18 3.78 7.97 7.31
C TYR A 18 2.25 8.08 7.16
N GLU A 19 1.73 9.31 7.27
CA GLU A 19 0.31 9.60 7.18
C GLU A 19 -0.23 9.39 5.76
N GLU A 20 0.51 9.80 4.74
CA GLU A 20 0.18 9.58 3.33
C GLU A 20 0.16 8.09 2.97
N LYS A 21 1.14 7.31 3.50
CA LYS A 21 1.16 5.84 3.36
C LYS A 21 -0.09 5.19 3.98
N THR A 22 -0.52 5.69 5.14
CA THR A 22 -1.72 5.19 5.82
C THR A 22 -2.98 5.49 5.00
N ILE A 23 -3.12 6.70 4.46
CA ILE A 23 -4.24 7.09 3.60
C ILE A 23 -4.31 6.20 2.36
N ALA A 24 -3.19 6.02 1.65
CA ALA A 24 -3.14 5.20 0.44
C ALA A 24 -3.59 3.74 0.67
N VAL A 25 -3.21 3.16 1.82
CA VAL A 25 -3.61 1.79 2.18
C VAL A 25 -5.11 1.71 2.48
N HIS A 26 -5.68 2.73 3.14
CA HIS A 26 -7.12 2.79 3.39
C HIS A 26 -7.94 2.97 2.10
N GLU A 27 -7.46 3.78 1.15
CA GLU A 27 -8.09 3.91 -0.16
C GLU A 27 -8.10 2.58 -0.92
N GLU A 28 -6.98 1.83 -0.86
CA GLU A 28 -6.91 0.52 -1.50
C GLU A 28 -7.85 -0.50 -0.85
N MET A 29 -7.95 -0.50 0.48
CA MET A 29 -8.93 -1.33 1.18
C MET A 29 -10.36 -0.99 0.77
N LYS A 30 -10.67 0.31 0.60
CA LYS A 30 -11.98 0.77 0.13
C LYS A 30 -12.26 0.29 -1.30
N ARG A 31 -11.26 0.30 -2.20
CA ARG A 31 -11.39 -0.29 -3.55
C ARG A 31 -11.66 -1.79 -3.48
N MET A 32 -10.89 -2.52 -2.67
CA MET A 32 -11.03 -3.97 -2.54
C MET A 32 -12.39 -4.38 -1.94
N ASN A 33 -12.95 -3.58 -1.02
CA ASN A 33 -14.27 -3.81 -0.45
C ASN A 33 -15.43 -3.63 -1.44
N GLN A 34 -15.22 -2.95 -2.57
CA GLN A 34 -16.23 -2.84 -3.64
C GLN A 34 -16.28 -4.09 -4.53
N LEU A 35 -15.27 -4.95 -4.44
CA LEU A 35 -15.19 -6.17 -5.21
C LEU A 35 -15.87 -7.33 -4.48
N PRO A 36 -16.40 -8.33 -5.22
CA PRO A 36 -16.94 -9.53 -4.61
C PRO A 36 -15.90 -10.25 -3.75
N ALA A 37 -16.20 -10.40 -2.46
CA ALA A 37 -15.36 -11.09 -1.49
C ALA A 37 -15.17 -12.59 -1.78
N THR A 38 -15.86 -13.12 -2.80
CA THR A 38 -15.74 -14.51 -3.26
C THR A 38 -14.43 -14.78 -4.00
N SER A 39 -13.70 -13.74 -4.42
CA SER A 39 -12.43 -13.93 -5.11
C SER A 39 -11.27 -14.15 -4.11
N SER A 40 -10.49 -15.20 -4.37
CA SER A 40 -9.23 -15.47 -3.65
C SER A 40 -8.28 -14.27 -3.71
N TYR A 41 -8.31 -13.53 -4.83
CA TYR A 41 -7.53 -12.30 -5.01
C TYR A 41 -7.87 -11.23 -3.96
N VAL A 42 -9.15 -10.87 -3.79
CA VAL A 42 -9.58 -9.85 -2.81
C VAL A 42 -9.23 -10.30 -1.39
N THR A 43 -9.46 -11.57 -1.06
CA THR A 43 -9.10 -12.12 0.25
C THR A 43 -7.59 -12.01 0.51
N HIS A 44 -6.76 -12.37 -0.48
CA HIS A 44 -5.31 -12.26 -0.37
C HIS A 44 -4.86 -10.80 -0.25
N TYR A 45 -5.39 -9.90 -1.09
CA TYR A 45 -5.07 -8.48 -1.08
C TYR A 45 -5.39 -7.83 0.27
N MET A 46 -6.58 -8.09 0.81
CA MET A 46 -7.01 -7.55 2.10
C MET A 46 -6.11 -8.03 3.25
N ARG A 47 -5.59 -9.25 3.21
CA ARG A 47 -4.62 -9.73 4.21
C ARG A 47 -3.31 -8.96 4.14
N VAL A 48 -2.81 -8.67 2.93
CA VAL A 48 -1.57 -7.89 2.76
C VAL A 48 -1.77 -6.44 3.21
N LEU A 49 -2.90 -5.81 2.88
CA LEU A 49 -3.21 -4.44 3.34
C LEU A 49 -3.29 -4.35 4.87
N ASN A 50 -3.91 -5.34 5.52
CA ASN A 50 -3.95 -5.40 6.98
C ASN A 50 -2.55 -5.56 7.60
N LYS A 51 -1.69 -6.37 6.98
CA LYS A 51 -0.29 -6.53 7.42
C LYS A 51 0.48 -5.21 7.30
N ILE A 52 0.25 -4.45 6.23
CA ILE A 52 0.83 -3.12 6.03
C ILE A 52 0.37 -2.14 7.13
N LEU A 53 -0.93 -2.08 7.45
CA LEU A 53 -1.44 -1.21 8.51
C LEU A 53 -0.85 -1.56 9.89
N GLN A 54 -0.69 -2.84 10.19
CA GLN A 54 -0.05 -3.27 11.43
C GLN A 54 1.41 -2.82 11.51
N LEU A 55 2.15 -2.95 10.40
CA LEU A 55 3.54 -2.51 10.32
C LEU A 55 3.68 -0.99 10.41
N LEU A 56 2.71 -0.23 9.88
CA LEU A 56 2.65 1.22 10.09
C LEU A 56 2.37 1.54 11.58
N SER A 57 1.39 0.88 12.20
CA SER A 57 0.96 1.17 13.57
C SER A 57 2.00 0.83 14.65
N ILE A 58 2.94 -0.06 14.39
CA ILE A 58 4.03 -0.40 15.32
C ILE A 58 5.17 0.58 15.06
N GLN A 59 5.77 1.17 16.10
CA GLN A 59 6.99 1.97 15.94
C GLN A 59 8.03 1.15 15.15
N ILE A 60 8.23 1.53 13.89
CA ILE A 60 8.95 0.72 12.91
C ILE A 60 10.38 0.54 13.39
N THR A 61 10.75 -0.69 13.72
CA THR A 61 12.15 -1.09 13.84
C THR A 61 12.73 -1.28 12.43
N ALA A 62 14.04 -1.05 12.24
CA ALA A 62 14.68 -1.08 10.91
C ALA A 62 14.42 -2.38 10.10
N LEU A 63 14.11 -3.50 10.76
CA LEU A 63 13.74 -4.77 10.13
C LEU A 63 12.32 -4.76 9.53
N GLN A 64 11.38 -4.06 10.18
CA GLN A 64 9.98 -3.93 9.76
C GLN A 64 9.82 -2.97 8.58
N GLU A 65 10.74 -2.00 8.42
CA GLU A 65 10.75 -1.06 7.30
C GLU A 65 11.00 -1.79 5.97
N GLY A 66 11.93 -2.75 5.95
CA GLY A 66 12.20 -3.56 4.77
C GLY A 66 11.05 -4.50 4.40
N GLU A 67 10.38 -5.11 5.39
CA GLU A 67 9.16 -5.90 5.14
C GLU A 67 8.04 -5.01 4.59
N LEU A 68 7.88 -3.79 5.11
CA LEU A 68 6.89 -2.83 4.67
C LEU A 68 7.13 -2.39 3.21
N GLU A 69 8.36 -2.00 2.85
CA GLU A 69 8.69 -1.64 1.47
C GLU A 69 8.44 -2.80 0.48
N LEU A 70 8.78 -4.03 0.88
CA LEU A 70 8.55 -5.21 0.06
C LEU A 70 7.05 -5.47 -0.18
N LEU A 71 6.22 -5.27 0.85
CA LEU A 71 4.77 -5.43 0.72
C LEU A 71 4.15 -4.36 -0.19
N PHE A 72 4.60 -3.10 -0.08
CA PHE A 72 4.21 -2.03 -1.00
C PHE A 72 4.59 -2.37 -2.44
N ALA A 73 5.83 -2.82 -2.67
CA ALA A 73 6.29 -3.25 -4.00
C ALA A 73 5.43 -4.39 -4.58
N ARG A 74 5.01 -5.36 -3.75
CA ARG A 74 4.17 -6.48 -4.19
C ARG A 74 2.76 -6.06 -4.58
N LEU A 75 2.17 -5.10 -3.86
CA LEU A 75 0.83 -4.60 -4.16
C LEU A 75 0.82 -3.56 -5.27
N SER A 76 2.00 -3.18 -5.78
CA SER A 76 2.13 -1.97 -6.57
C SER A 76 1.45 -0.79 -5.86
N LEU A 77 1.68 -0.67 -4.55
CA LEU A 77 1.30 0.47 -3.68
C LEU A 77 2.51 1.30 -3.30
#